data_AF-A0A6V7L816-F1
#
_entry.id   AF-A0A6V7L816-F1
#
_cell.length_a   1.000
_cell.length_b   1.000
_cell.length_c   1.000
_cell.angle_alpha   90.00
_cell.angle_beta   90.00
_cell.angle_gamma   90.00
#
_symmetry.space_group_name_H-M   'P 1'
#
loop_
_entity.id
_entity.type
_entity.pdbx_description
1 polymer ?
#
loop_
_entity_poly.entity_id
_entity_poly.type
_entity_poly.pdbx_seq_one_letter_code
_entity_poly.pdbx_strand_id
1 'polypeptide(L)' 'DESPGDYIISPLDPMERKRQDYIQELIETEEAYINDMRLVHEVFEKPLLQSLVLTVDEVERIFVNWRDIIACNDNFLR' A
#
# COMPACT_ATOMS: atom_id res chain seq x y z
N ASP A 1 -16.47 -35.41 -15.86
CA ASP A 1 -16.71 -33.96 -15.86
C ASP A 1 -16.30 -33.46 -14.49
N GLU A 2 -14.99 -33.32 -14.30
CA GLU A 2 -14.41 -32.87 -13.02
C GLU A 2 -14.13 -31.38 -13.17
N SER A 3 -14.83 -30.58 -12.37
CA SER A 3 -14.67 -29.14 -12.33
C SER A 3 -13.23 -28.78 -11.93
N PRO A 4 -12.55 -27.85 -12.61
CA PRO A 4 -11.16 -27.47 -12.30
C PRO A 4 -10.95 -26.81 -10.93
N GLY A 5 -12.02 -26.61 -10.15
CA GLY A 5 -12.00 -25.88 -8.88
C GLY A 5 -11.64 -26.70 -7.64
N ASP A 6 -11.73 -28.02 -7.69
CA ASP A 6 -11.68 -28.86 -6.47
C ASP A 6 -10.26 -29.30 -6.06
N TYR A 7 -9.21 -28.91 -6.79
CA TYR A 7 -7.83 -29.31 -6.48
C TYR A 7 -7.09 -28.42 -5.47
N ILE A 8 -7.65 -27.27 -5.09
CA ILE A 8 -6.91 -26.30 -4.28
C ILE A 8 -7.56 -26.17 -2.92
N ILE A 9 -7.07 -27.01 -2.01
CA ILE A 9 -6.81 -26.81 -0.57
C ILE A 9 -6.85 -28.23 0.00
N SER A 10 -5.76 -28.98 -0.19
CA SER A 10 -5.41 -29.92 0.87
C SER A 10 -5.24 -29.08 2.14
N PRO A 11 -5.59 -29.59 3.34
CA PRO A 11 -5.34 -28.86 4.57
C PRO A 11 -3.84 -28.56 4.61
N LEU A 12 -3.49 -27.29 4.34
CA LEU A 12 -2.12 -26.83 4.39
C LEU A 12 -1.57 -27.22 5.75
N ASP A 13 -0.37 -27.78 5.76
CA ASP A 13 0.38 -28.06 6.98
C ASP A 13 0.32 -26.81 7.89
N PRO A 14 0.11 -26.94 9.22
CA PRO A 14 -0.07 -25.79 10.09
C PRO A 14 1.06 -24.74 9.98
N MET A 15 2.28 -25.17 9.66
CA MET A 15 3.39 -24.27 9.39
C MET A 15 3.20 -23.46 8.11
N GLU A 16 2.70 -24.09 7.04
CA GLU A 16 2.42 -23.41 5.77
C GLU A 16 1.23 -22.46 5.91
N ARG A 17 0.18 -22.83 6.63
CA ARG A 17 -0.92 -21.90 6.95
C ARG A 17 -0.41 -20.66 7.66
N LYS A 18 0.41 -20.85 8.69
CA LYS A 18 1.00 -19.74 9.44
C LYS A 18 1.92 -18.86 8.56
N ARG A 19 2.63 -19.46 7.61
CA ARG A 19 3.44 -18.71 6.64
C ARG A 19 2.57 -17.85 5.72
N GLN A 20 1.44 -18.38 5.25
CA GLN A 20 0.48 -17.63 4.44
C GLN A 20 -0.16 -16.48 5.24
N ASP A 21 -0.50 -16.71 6.51
CA ASP A 21 -1.05 -15.66 7.38
C ASP A 21 -0.08 -14.47 7.52
N TYR A 22 1.23 -14.73 7.72
CA TYR A 22 2.24 -13.67 7.79
C TYR A 22 2.44 -12.92 6.47
N ILE A 23 2.36 -13.62 5.34
CA ILE A 23 2.45 -12.98 4.01
C ILE A 23 1.23 -12.08 3.80
N GLN A 24 0.04 -12.56 4.16
CA GLN A 24 -1.19 -11.80 4.03
C GLN A 24 -1.16 -10.55 4.91
N GLU A 25 -0.72 -10.67 6.17
CA GLU A 25 -0.55 -9.53 7.08
C GLU A 25 0.43 -8.49 6.49
N LEU A 26 1.56 -8.93 5.93
CA LEU A 26 2.53 -8.02 5.30
C LEU A 26 1.90 -7.27 4.11
N ILE A 27 1.17 -7.98 3.24
CA ILE A 27 0.50 -7.36 2.09
C ILE A 27 -0.54 -6.34 2.56
N GLU A 28 -1.41 -6.72 3.49
CA GLU A 28 -2.47 -5.85 3.98
C GLU A 28 -1.92 -4.59 4.67
N THR A 29 -0.87 -4.74 5.46
CA THR A 29 -0.25 -3.62 6.17
C THR A 29 0.46 -2.65 5.22
N GLU A 30 1.12 -3.16 4.17
CA GLU A 30 1.74 -2.33 3.14
C GLU A 30 0.71 -1.65 2.24
N GLU A 31 -0.39 -2.31 1.87
CA GLU A 31 -1.51 -1.68 1.15
C GLU A 31 -2.13 -0.54 1.97
N ALA A 32 -2.35 -0.76 3.27
CA ALA A 32 -2.84 0.27 4.18
C ALA A 32 -1.88 1.46 4.26
N TYR A 33 -0.57 1.21 4.36
CA TYR A 33 0.46 2.25 4.37
C TYR A 33 0.44 3.10 3.09
N ILE A 34 0.35 2.48 1.92
CA ILE A 34 0.23 3.19 0.64
C ILE A 34 -1.04 4.04 0.59
N ASN A 35 -2.18 3.50 1.04
CA ASN A 35 -3.44 4.21 1.05
C ASN A 35 -3.41 5.43 1.97
N ASP A 36 -2.80 5.31 3.16
CA ASP A 36 -2.63 6.43 4.09
C ASP A 36 -1.74 7.52 3.48
N MET A 37 -0.65 7.15 2.80
CA MET A 37 0.19 8.12 2.09
C MET A 37 -0.56 8.83 0.95
N ARG A 38 -1.38 8.10 0.18
CA ARG A 38 -2.25 8.69 -0.85
C ARG A 38 -3.28 9.63 -0.23
N LEU A 39 -3.86 9.26 0.91
CA LEU A 39 -4.81 10.12 1.63
C LEU A 39 -4.15 11.44 2.04
N VAL A 40 -2.94 11.37 2.60
CA VAL A 40 -2.17 12.57 2.98
C VAL A 40 -1.97 13.51 1.78
N HIS A 41 -1.75 12.97 0.58
CA HIS A 41 -1.64 13.77 -0.64
C HIS A 41 -2.92 14.50 -0.99
N GLU A 42 -4.03 13.77 -0.99
CA GLU A 42 -5.32 14.31 -1.40
C GLU A 42 -5.89 15.31 -0.40
N VAL A 43 -5.66 15.12 0.91
CA VAL A 43 -6.30 15.94 1.96
C VAL A 43 -5.40 16.99 2.57
N PHE A 44 -4.07 16.90 2.43
CA PHE A 44 -3.16 17.93 2.93
C PHE A 44 -2.38 18.63 1.81
N GLU A 45 -1.54 17.91 1.06
CA GLU A 45 -0.65 18.57 0.10
C GLU A 45 -1.41 19.33 -0.99
N LYS A 46 -2.37 18.68 -1.66
CA LYS A 46 -3.19 19.32 -2.70
C LYS A 46 -3.95 20.55 -2.17
N PRO A 47 -4.71 20.45 -1.05
CA PRO A 47 -5.40 21.61 -0.48
C PRO A 47 -4.45 22.74 -0.06
N LEU A 48 -3.28 22.44 0.52
CA LEU A 48 -2.32 23.45 0.95
C LEU A 48 -1.72 24.23 -0.22
N LEU A 49 -1.43 23.55 -1.33
CA LEU A 49 -0.98 24.19 -2.58
C LEU A 49 -2.09 25.03 -3.21
N GLN A 50 -3.30 24.47 -3.36
CA GLN A 50 -4.42 25.14 -4.03
C GLN A 50 -4.94 26.36 -3.28
N SER A 51 -4.89 26.32 -1.94
CA SER A 51 -5.28 27.45 -1.09
C SER A 51 -4.18 28.50 -0.93
N LEU A 52 -3.00 28.29 -1.52
CA LEU A 52 -1.82 29.16 -1.41
C LEU A 52 -1.40 29.42 0.05
N VAL A 53 -1.74 28.50 0.96
CA VAL A 53 -1.29 28.53 2.37
C VAL A 53 0.22 28.28 2.45
N LEU A 54 0.74 27.44 1.55
CA LEU A 54 2.16 27.17 1.39
C LEU A 54 2.60 27.41 -0.05
N THR A 55 3.82 27.88 -0.20
CA THR A 55 4.50 27.94 -1.51
C THR A 55 4.93 26.54 -1.97
N VAL A 56 5.19 26.38 -3.27
CA VAL A 56 5.66 25.10 -3.83
C VAL A 56 6.93 24.62 -3.10
N ASP A 57 7.89 25.52 -2.86
CA ASP A 57 9.14 25.21 -2.14
C ASP A 57 8.92 24.73 -0.70
N GLU A 58 7.92 25.28 0.00
CA GLU A 58 7.58 24.86 1.36
C GLU A 58 6.90 23.49 1.38
N VAL A 59 6.02 23.24 0.42
CA VAL A 59 5.36 21.94 0.26
C VAL A 59 6.38 20.86 -0.11
N GLU A 60 7.30 21.13 -1.04
CA GLU A 60 8.36 20.18 -1.41
C GLU A 60 9.30 19.85 -0.23
N ARG A 61 9.50 20.77 0.71
CA ARG A 61 10.27 20.50 1.94
C ARG A 61 9.52 19.64 2.96
N ILE A 62 8.19 19.70 2.99
CA ILE A 62 7.36 18.94 3.92
C ILE A 62 7.04 17.55 3.35
N PHE A 63 6.72 17.47 2.06
CA PHE A 63 6.28 16.26 1.35
C PHE A 63 7.38 15.77 0.39
N VAL A 64 8.61 15.62 0.87
CA VAL A 64 9.83 15.40 0.06
C VAL A 64 9.74 14.24 -0.93
N ASN A 65 10.03 13.01 -0.50
CA ASN A 65 10.24 11.84 -1.36
C ASN A 65 9.05 10.87 -1.35
N TRP A 66 7.94 11.28 -0.77
CA TRP A 66 6.73 10.48 -0.58
C TRP A 66 6.16 9.86 -1.88
N ARG A 67 6.24 10.54 -3.03
CA ARG A 67 5.82 9.97 -4.34
C ARG A 67 6.69 8.79 -4.75
N ASP A 68 7.99 8.86 -4.47
CA ASP A 68 8.93 7.78 -4.74
C ASP A 68 8.70 6.60 -3.77
N ILE A 69 8.39 6.89 -2.50
CA ILE A 69 8.03 5.87 -1.50
C ILE A 69 6.73 5.14 -1.90
N ILE A 70 5.69 5.88 -2.32
CA ILE A 70 4.44 5.29 -2.81
C ILE A 70 4.71 4.40 -4.03
N ALA A 71 5.49 4.88 -5.01
CA ALA A 71 5.80 4.12 -6.21
C ALA A 71 6.65 2.87 -5.92
N CYS A 72 7.59 2.94 -4.98
CA CYS A 72 8.39 1.79 -4.56
C CYS A 72 7.51 0.69 -3.94
N ASN A 73 6.64 1.06 -3.00
CA ASN A 73 5.76 0.10 -2.33
C ASN A 73 4.66 -0.45 -3.24
N ASP A 74 4.10 0.35 -4.16
CA ASP A 74 3.12 -0.14 -5.16
C ASP A 74 3.75 -1.16 -6.13
N ASN A 75 5.04 -1.00 -6.47
CA ASN A 75 5.78 -2.00 -7.26
C ASN A 75 6.16 -3.24 -6.45
N PHE A 76 6.33 -3.13 -5.13
CA PHE A 76 6.62 -4.27 -4.26
C PHE A 76 5.42 -5.21 -4.13
N LEU A 77 4.19 -4.66 -4.17
CA LEU A 77 2.95 -5.41 -4.02
C LEU A 77 2.33 -5.92 -5.35
N ARG A 78 2.86 -5.51 -6.50
CA ARG A 78 2.42 -5.92 -7.84
C ARG A 78 3.23 -7.08 -8.39
#